data_AF-A0A4Z1AYP4-F1
#
_entry.id   AF-A0A4Z1AYP4-F1
#
_cell.length_a   1.000
_cell.length_b   1.000
_cell.length_c   1.000
_cell.angle_alpha   90.00
_cell.angle_beta   90.00
_cell.angle_gamma   90.00
#
_symmetry.space_group_name_H-M   'P 1'
#
loop_
_entity.id
_entity.type
_entity.pdbx_description
1 polymer ?
#
loop_
_entity_poly.entity_id
_entity_poly.type
_entity_poly.pdbx_seq_one_letter_code
_entity_poly.pdbx_strand_id
1 'polypeptide(L)' 'MKNYYIDTVNVIINGVEQELVTITGMGDYNINIIKSKAIEIVKPHYPNSILAAVILEHKEVALEEYKAITGSNPPWI' A
#
# COMPACT_ATOMS: atom_id res chain seq x y z
N MET A 1 14.78 -4.85 15.83
CA MET A 1 15.08 -4.50 14.42
C MET A 1 13.89 -3.72 13.89
N LYS A 2 14.10 -2.66 13.10
CA LYS A 2 12.99 -1.95 12.46
C LYS A 2 12.59 -2.78 11.23
N ASN A 3 11.42 -3.38 11.26
CA ASN A 3 10.87 -4.10 10.11
C ASN A 3 10.24 -3.07 9.17
N TYR A 4 10.58 -3.15 7.89
CA TYR A 4 9.90 -2.43 6.82
C TYR A 4 8.82 -3.34 6.29
N TYR A 5 7.75 -2.77 5.77
CA TYR A 5 6.74 -3.56 5.11
C TYR A 5 6.39 -2.98 3.74
N ILE A 6 6.02 -3.88 2.85
CA ILE A 6 5.50 -3.59 1.52
C ILE A 6 4.21 -4.38 1.38
N ASP A 7 3.11 -3.66 1.16
CA ASP A 7 1.78 -4.22 0.93
C ASP A 7 1.34 -3.92 -0.50
N THR A 8 0.85 -4.93 -1.20
CA THR A 8 0.14 -4.76 -2.45
C THR A 8 -1.36 -4.82 -2.18
N VAL A 9 -2.04 -3.71 -2.48
CA VAL A 9 -3.46 -3.52 -2.20
C VAL A 9 -4.22 -3.40 -3.52
N ASN A 10 -5.26 -4.20 -3.69
CA ASN A 10 -6.21 -4.03 -4.77
C ASN A 10 -7.34 -3.11 -4.32
N VAL A 11 -7.53 -2.00 -5.01
CA VAL A 11 -8.66 -1.08 -4.79
C VAL A 11 -9.70 -1.35 -5.86
N ILE A 12 -10.82 -1.95 -5.44
CA ILE A 12 -11.98 -2.20 -6.29
C ILE A 12 -12.81 -0.92 -6.39
N ILE A 13 -13.14 -0.52 -7.61
CA ILE A 13 -13.82 0.72 -7.96
C ILE A 13 -15.20 0.36 -8.54
N ASN A 14 -16.26 0.79 -7.85
CA ASN A 14 -17.66 0.52 -8.20
C ASN A 14 -18.01 -0.97 -8.43
N GLY A 15 -17.18 -1.89 -7.93
CA GLY A 15 -17.37 -3.33 -8.08
C GLY A 15 -17.00 -3.91 -9.45
N VAL A 16 -16.39 -3.12 -10.34
CA VAL A 16 -16.06 -3.56 -11.72
C VAL A 16 -14.59 -3.30 -12.06
N GLU A 17 -14.13 -2.08 -11.80
CA GLU A 17 -12.76 -1.67 -12.08
C GLU A 17 -11.86 -1.99 -10.87
N GLN A 18 -10.55 -2.10 -11.11
CA GLN A 18 -9.59 -2.38 -10.07
C GLN A 18 -8.25 -1.68 -10.32
N GLU A 19 -7.63 -1.19 -9.25
CA GLU A 19 -6.33 -0.54 -9.29
C GLU A 19 -5.40 -1.14 -8.23
N LEU A 20 -4.20 -1.53 -8.64
CA LEU A 20 -3.18 -2.07 -7.74
C LEU A 20 -2.33 -0.93 -7.20
N VAL A 21 -2.29 -0.83 -5.87
CA VAL A 21 -1.53 0.19 -5.15
C VAL A 21 -0.51 -0.50 -4.25
N THR A 22 0.74 -0.08 -4.35
CA THR A 22 1.79 -0.51 -3.43
C THR A 22 1.90 0.49 -2.29
N ILE A 23 1.72 0.02 -1.06
CA ILE A 23 1.90 0.81 0.17
C ILE A 23 3.15 0.33 0.89
N THR A 24 4.02 1.26 1.22
CA THR A 24 5.27 0.99 1.92
C THR A 24 5.28 1.67 3.28
N GLY A 25 5.88 1.06 4.30
CA GLY A 25 6.04 1.68 5.62
C GLY A 25 7.08 1.02 6.50
N MET A 26 7.15 1.49 7.74
CA MET A 26 8.10 1.03 8.75
C MET A 26 7.42 1.03 10.13
N GLY A 27 7.72 0.01 10.94
CA GLY A 27 7.24 -0.08 12.32
C GLY A 27 5.89 -0.79 12.42
N ASP A 28 5.00 -0.25 13.27
CA ASP A 28 3.77 -0.94 13.66
C ASP A 28 2.80 -1.09 12.48
N TYR A 29 2.61 -2.33 12.06
CA TYR A 29 1.69 -2.68 10.99
C TYR A 29 0.22 -2.53 11.44
N ASN A 30 -0.56 -1.78 10.66
CA ASN A 30 -1.99 -1.66 10.86
C ASN A 30 -2.73 -1.73 9.53
N ILE A 31 -3.38 -2.88 9.29
CA ILE A 31 -4.17 -3.17 8.09
C ILE A 31 -5.18 -2.08 7.72
N ASN A 32 -5.82 -1.44 8.70
CA ASN A 32 -6.81 -0.40 8.44
C ASN A 32 -6.16 0.86 7.89
N ILE A 33 -4.97 1.21 8.38
CA ILE A 33 -4.20 2.35 7.86
C ILE A 33 -3.76 2.09 6.42
N ILE A 34 -3.31 0.86 6.11
CA ILE A 34 -2.91 0.47 4.76
C ILE A 34 -4.07 0.59 3.78
N LYS A 35 -5.24 0.04 4.14
CA LYS A 35 -6.45 0.13 3.32
C LYS A 35 -6.90 1.58 3.10
N SER A 36 -6.91 2.40 4.15
CA SER A 36 -7.26 3.82 4.03
C SER A 36 -6.30 4.58 3.12
N LYS A 37 -4.98 4.38 3.27
CA LYS A 37 -3.98 5.01 2.40
C LYS A 37 -4.13 4.59 0.93
N ALA A 38 -4.41 3.32 0.66
CA ALA A 38 -4.64 2.86 -0.70
C ALA A 38 -5.87 3.54 -1.33
N ILE A 39 -6.95 3.71 -0.56
CA ILE A 39 -8.13 4.45 -0.99
C ILE A 39 -7.78 5.93 -1.23
N GLU A 40 -7.02 6.57 -0.35
CA GLU A 40 -6.59 7.97 -0.49
C GLU A 40 -5.77 8.22 -1.76
N ILE A 41 -4.93 7.26 -2.16
CA ILE A 41 -4.13 7.37 -3.40
C ILE A 41 -5.03 7.30 -4.65
N VAL A 42 -6.06 6.45 -4.63
CA VAL A 42 -6.95 6.22 -5.79
C VAL A 42 -8.08 7.26 -5.86
N LYS A 43 -8.52 7.80 -4.72
CA LYS A 43 -9.66 8.72 -4.62
C LYS A 43 -9.59 9.95 -5.55
N PRO A 44 -8.43 10.61 -5.76
CA PRO A 44 -8.31 11.74 -6.68
C PRO A 44 -8.63 11.39 -8.14
N HIS A 45 -8.35 10.16 -8.57
CA HIS A 45 -8.66 9.68 -9.91
C HIS A 45 -10.15 9.30 -10.04
N TYR A 46 -10.79 8.88 -8.93
CA TYR A 46 -12.19 8.42 -8.88
C TYR A 46 -12.99 9.08 -7.75
N PRO A 47 -13.21 10.41 -7.80
CA PRO A 47 -13.75 11.17 -6.67
C PRO A 47 -15.17 10.76 -6.25
N ASN A 48 -16.00 10.32 -7.20
CA ASN A 48 -17.39 9.95 -6.96
C ASN A 48 -17.65 8.44 -6.90
N SER A 49 -16.60 7.62 -6.97
CA SER A 49 -16.73 6.16 -6.95
C SER A 49 -16.78 5.60 -5.53
N ILE A 50 -17.45 4.45 -5.40
CA ILE A 50 -17.37 3.57 -4.24
C ILE A 50 -16.06 2.79 -4.34
N LEU A 51 -15.22 2.88 -3.30
CA LEU A 51 -13.89 2.28 -3.29
C LEU A 51 -13.81 1.25 -2.16
N ALA A 52 -13.28 0.06 -2.46
CA ALA A 52 -13.04 -0.98 -1.47
C ALA A 52 -11.61 -1.51 -1.61
N ALA A 53 -10.82 -1.46 -0.53
CA ALA A 53 -9.43 -1.91 -0.53
C ALA A 53 -9.29 -3.32 0.06
N VAL A 54 -8.60 -4.18 -0.68
CA VAL A 54 -8.28 -5.57 -0.31
C VAL A 54 -6.77 -5.75 -0.37
N ILE A 55 -6.16 -6.20 0.72
CA ILE A 55 -4.73 -6.53 0.72
C ILE A 55 -4.56 -7.86 -0.01
N LEU A 56 -3.73 -7.87 -1.05
CA LEU A 56 -3.39 -9.08 -1.80
C LEU A 56 -2.14 -9.75 -1.21
N GLU A 57 -1.14 -8.93 -0.87
CA GLU A 57 0.13 -9.40 -0.38
C GLU A 57 0.66 -8.45 0.70
N HIS A 58 1.24 -9.03 1.74
CA HIS A 58 1.97 -8.31 2.78
C HIS A 58 3.34 -8.98 2.94
N LYS A 59 4.41 -8.18 2.88
CA LYS A 59 5.78 -8.64 3.10
C LYS A 59 6.46 -7.75 4.12
N GLU A 60 6.99 -8.37 5.17
CA GLU A 60 7.98 -7.74 6.04
C GLU A 60 9.38 -7.96 5.46
N VAL A 61 10.14 -6.89 5.30
CA VAL A 61 11.44 -6.89 4.64
C VAL A 61 12.47 -6.11 5.45
N ALA A 62 13.74 -6.47 5.28
CA ALA A 62 14.86 -5.67 5.78
C ALA A 62 15.07 -4.42 4.91
N LEU A 63 15.85 -3.43 5.40
CA LEU A 63 16.15 -2.21 4.64
C LEU A 63 16.76 -2.49 3.26
N GLU A 64 17.68 -3.46 3.18
CA GLU A 64 18.35 -3.79 1.94
C GLU A 64 17.41 -4.45 0.92
N GLU A 65 16.50 -5.30 1.40
CA GLU A 65 15.46 -5.91 0.56
C GLU A 65 14.40 -4.88 0.14
N TYR A 66 14.04 -3.95 1.03
CA TYR A 66 13.19 -2.81 0.68
C TYR A 66 13.77 -2.04 -0.50
N LYS A 67 15.04 -1.62 -0.41
CA LYS A 67 15.73 -0.87 -1.48
C LYS A 67 15.77 -1.67 -2.78
N ALA A 68 15.97 -2.99 -2.70
CA ALA A 68 15.99 -3.86 -3.87
C ALA A 68 14.61 -3.93 -4.57
N ILE A 69 13.52 -3.93 -3.79
CA ILE A 69 12.15 -4.01 -4.33
C ILE A 69 11.67 -2.65 -4.85
N THR A 70 11.89 -1.57 -4.11
CA THR A 70 11.37 -0.23 -4.45
C THR A 70 12.33 0.58 -5.32
N GLY A 71 13.58 0.12 -5.51
CA GLY A 71 14.63 0.83 -6.22
C GLY A 71 15.07 2.15 -5.56
N SER A 72 14.63 2.41 -4.33
CA SER A 72 14.78 3.71 -3.67
C SER A 72 14.91 3.56 -2.15
N ASN A 73 15.48 4.58 -1.50
CA ASN A 73 15.47 4.65 -0.05
C ASN A 73 14.03 4.91 0.46
N PRO A 74 13.67 4.37 1.63
CA PRO A 74 12.41 4.72 2.26
C PRO A 74 12.34 6.24 2.50
N PRO A 75 11.26 6.94 2.11
CA PRO A 75 11.19 8.41 2.13
C PRO A 75 11.12 9.03 3.54
N TRP A 76 11.08 8.20 4.59
CA TRP A 76 11.02 8.61 6.00
C TRP A 76 12.36 8.43 6.75
N ILE A 77 13.43 8.08 6.03
CA ILE A 77 14.82 8.09 6.53
C ILE A 77 15.52 9.30 5.96
#